data_AF-A0A0D3BJ23-F1
#
_entry.id   AF-A0A0D3BJ23-F1
#
_cell.length_a   1.000
_cell.length_b   1.000
_cell.length_c   1.000
_cell.angle_alpha   90.00
_cell.angle_beta   90.00
_cell.angle_gamma   90.00
#
_symmetry.space_group_name_H-M   'P 1'
#
loop_
_entity.id
_entity.type
_entity.pdbx_description
1 polymer ?
#
loop_
_entity_poly.entity_id
_entity_poly.type
_entity_poly.pdbx_seq_one_letter_code
_entity_poly.pdbx_strand_id
1 'polypeptide(L)' 'MDAFENSRIYKEKTKAFHDKNILKREFKERDQVLLYNSTLKLFPGKLKSRWSGPFKVKEVRPSGAIVLWSTDGK' A
#
# COMPACT_ATOMS: atom_id res chain seq x y z
N MET A 1 29.69 -16.50 13.83
CA MET A 1 28.40 -16.96 13.28
C MET A 1 27.23 -16.09 13.76
N ASP A 2 27.41 -15.38 14.88
CA ASP A 2 26.37 -14.65 15.62
C ASP A 2 25.79 -13.44 14.89
N ALA A 3 26.56 -12.81 13.99
CA ALA A 3 26.08 -11.65 13.22
C ALA A 3 24.89 -11.99 12.32
N PHE A 4 24.90 -13.17 11.69
CA PHE A 4 23.81 -13.62 10.84
C PHE A 4 22.54 -13.92 11.65
N GLU A 5 22.69 -14.61 12.78
CA GLU A 5 21.58 -14.93 13.69
C GLU A 5 20.97 -13.67 14.29
N ASN A 6 21.80 -12.74 14.76
CA ASN A 6 21.36 -11.45 15.27
C ASN A 6 20.60 -10.64 14.19
N SER A 7 21.07 -10.67 12.94
CA SER A 7 20.37 -10.01 11.83
C SER A 7 18.98 -10.60 11.57
N ARG A 8 18.84 -11.94 11.71
CA ARG A 8 17.58 -12.65 11.49
C ARG A 8 16.57 -12.28 12.57
N ILE A 9 17.00 -12.32 13.84
CA ILE A 9 16.19 -11.94 15.00
C ILE A 9 15.72 -10.49 14.89
N TYR A 10 16.59 -9.57 14.46
CA TYR A 10 16.21 -8.18 14.25
C TYR A 10 15.11 -8.04 13.20
N LYS A 11 15.27 -8.64 12.02
CA LYS A 11 14.28 -8.59 10.95
C LYS A 11 12.94 -9.19 11.37
N GLU A 12 12.96 -10.32 12.08
CA GLU A 12 11.75 -10.98 12.58
C GLU A 12 10.99 -10.09 13.57
N LYS A 13 11.70 -9.46 14.53
CA LYS A 13 11.10 -8.51 15.49
C LYS A 13 10.50 -7.29 14.79
N THR A 14 11.24 -6.71 13.85
CA THR A 14 10.75 -5.55 13.08
C THR A 14 9.51 -5.91 12.26
N LYS A 15 9.50 -7.09 11.63
CA LYS A 15 8.33 -7.58 10.89
C LYS A 15 7.12 -7.80 11.80
N ALA A 16 7.31 -8.48 12.94
CA ALA A 16 6.22 -8.73 13.89
C ALA A 16 5.62 -7.43 14.44
N PHE A 17 6.45 -6.43 14.75
CA PHE A 17 5.99 -5.11 15.16
C PHE A 17 5.25 -4.39 14.03
N HIS A 18 5.77 -4.45 12.80
CA HIS A 18 5.13 -3.85 11.64
C HIS A 18 3.74 -4.47 11.39
N ASP A 19 3.67 -5.80 11.29
CA ASP A 19 2.44 -6.54 11.01
C ASP A 19 1.39 -6.33 12.11
N LYS A 20 1.81 -6.20 13.38
CA LYS A 20 0.90 -5.87 14.49
C LYS A 20 0.23 -4.50 14.34
N ASN A 21 0.92 -3.55 13.71
CA ASN A 21 0.43 -2.18 13.55
C ASN A 21 -0.33 -1.97 12.22
N ILE A 22 -0.33 -2.95 11.31
CA ILE A 22 -1.15 -2.88 10.09
C ILE A 22 -2.60 -3.10 10.48
N LEU A 23 -3.37 -2.02 10.52
CA LEU A 23 -4.82 -2.10 10.65
C LEU A 23 -5.41 -2.63 9.34
N LYS A 24 -6.06 -3.79 9.42
CA LYS A 24 -6.83 -4.33 8.28
C LYS A 24 -8.00 -3.39 8.01
N ARG A 25 -7.98 -2.73 6.86
CA ARG A 25 -9.12 -1.97 6.34
C ARG A 25 -9.87 -2.84 5.36
N GLU A 26 -11.14 -3.04 5.62
CA GLU A 26 -12.06 -3.69 4.70
C GLU A 26 -12.71 -2.63 3.82
N PHE A 27 -12.64 -2.84 2.50
CA PHE A 27 -13.29 -1.98 1.53
C PHE A 27 -14.57 -2.64 1.05
N LYS A 28 -15.56 -1.81 0.72
CA LYS A 28 -16.82 -2.23 0.11
C LYS A 28 -16.95 -1.63 -1.27
N GLU A 29 -17.81 -2.23 -2.08
CA GLU A 29 -18.18 -1.66 -3.37
C GLU A 29 -18.67 -0.22 -3.19
N ARG A 30 -18.26 0.66 -4.12
CA ARG A 30 -18.56 2.11 -4.15
C ARG A 30 -17.81 2.99 -3.13
N ASP A 31 -16.99 2.42 -2.26
CA ASP A 31 -16.12 3.22 -1.38
C ASP A 31 -15.18 4.11 -2.19
N GLN A 32 -14.89 5.31 -1.68
CA GLN A 32 -13.90 6.20 -2.26
C GLN A 32 -12.51 5.94 -1.67
N VAL A 33 -11.53 5.73 -2.54
CA VAL A 33 -10.15 5.39 -2.16
C VAL A 33 -9.14 6.19 -2.97
N LEU A 34 -7.95 6.40 -2.39
CA LEU A 34 -6.80 6.98 -3.08
C LEU A 34 -5.82 5.88 -3.46
N LEU A 35 -5.22 5.97 -4.65
CA LEU A 35 -4.21 5.02 -5.09
C LEU A 35 -2.81 5.52 -4.73
N TYR A 36 -2.07 4.75 -3.94
CA TYR A 36 -0.67 5.06 -3.65
C TYR A 36 0.22 4.67 -4.83
N ASN A 37 1.01 5.62 -5.34
CA ASN A 37 2.01 5.34 -6.35
C ASN A 37 3.33 4.90 -5.69
N SER A 38 3.65 3.60 -5.77
CA SER A 38 4.89 3.03 -5.21
C SER A 38 6.13 3.29 -6.08
N THR A 39 5.97 3.69 -7.34
CA THR A 39 7.12 3.99 -8.21
C THR A 39 7.85 5.25 -7.72
N LEU A 40 9.18 5.15 -7.60
CA LEU A 40 10.02 6.28 -7.21
C LEU A 40 10.09 7.28 -8.37
N LYS A 41 9.22 8.30 -8.34
CA LYS A 41 9.33 9.44 -9.25
C LYS A 41 10.16 10.53 -8.60
N LEU A 42 11.42 10.65 -9.02
CA LEU A 42 12.22 11.85 -8.76
C LEU A 42 11.59 13.00 -9.57
N PHE A 43 10.96 13.94 -8.89
CA PHE A 43 10.35 15.11 -9.54
C PHE A 43 11.41 16.22 -9.65
N PRO A 44 11.78 16.67 -10.86
CA PRO A 44 12.59 17.88 -11.02
C PRO A 44 11.70 19.10 -10.73
N GLY A 45 11.65 19.52 -9.47
CA GLY A 45 10.81 20.63 -9.01
C GLY A 45 10.21 20.40 -7.62
N LYS A 46 9.05 21.00 -7.34
CA LYS A 46 8.36 20.85 -6.05
C LYS A 46 7.89 19.40 -5.86
N LEU A 47 8.09 18.88 -4.65
CA LEU A 47 7.57 17.58 -4.23
C LEU A 47 6.05 17.52 -4.45
N LYS A 48 5.59 16.41 -5.04
CA LYS A 48 4.16 16.13 -5.26
C LYS A 48 3.74 14.97 -4.36
N SER A 49 2.45 14.95 -3.98
CA SER A 49 1.87 13.80 -3.29
C SER A 49 2.00 12.54 -4.15
N ARG A 50 2.26 11.41 -3.49
CA ARG A 50 2.29 10.08 -4.13
C ARG A 50 0.91 9.46 -4.29
N TRP A 51 -0.10 10.06 -3.66
CA TRP A 51 -1.49 9.64 -3.78
C TRP A 51 -2.10 10.18 -5.06
N SER A 52 -2.68 9.30 -5.85
CA SER A 52 -3.40 9.62 -7.08
C SER A 52 -4.88 9.46 -6.84
N GLY A 53 -5.67 10.42 -7.34
CA GLY A 53 -7.10 10.35 -7.66
C GLY A 53 -8.06 9.83 -6.58
N PRO A 54 -9.25 10.45 -6.40
CA PRO A 54 -10.34 9.76 -5.74
C PRO A 54 -10.93 8.72 -6.71
N PHE A 55 -10.68 7.44 -6.45
CA PHE A 55 -11.27 6.32 -7.20
C PHE A 55 -12.44 5.74 -6.43
N LYS A 56 -13.40 5.13 -7.15
CA LYS A 56 -14.44 4.31 -6.54
C LYS A 56 -14.10 2.84 -6.66
N VAL A 57 -14.31 2.08 -5.61
CA VAL A 57 -14.20 0.62 -5.64
C VAL A 57 -15.34 0.05 -6.51
N LYS A 58 -14.97 -0.73 -7.51
CA LYS A 58 -15.91 -1.48 -8.36
C LYS A 58 -16.28 -2.82 -7.75
N GLU A 59 -15.27 -3.58 -7.31
CA GLU A 59 -15.43 -4.91 -6.76
C GLU A 59 -14.24 -5.21 -5.83
N VAL A 60 -14.48 -5.98 -4.77
CA VAL A 60 -13.42 -6.55 -3.94
C VAL A 60 -13.41 -8.07 -4.15
N ARG A 61 -12.29 -8.58 -4.67
CA ARG A 61 -12.14 -10.01 -4.94
C ARG A 61 -11.92 -10.80 -3.65
N PRO A 62 -12.24 -12.10 -3.61
CA PRO A 62 -11.96 -12.96 -2.45
C PRO A 62 -10.48 -12.98 -2.02
N SER A 63 -9.55 -12.70 -2.94
CA SER A 63 -8.12 -12.56 -2.64
C SER A 63 -7.74 -11.26 -1.92
N GLY A 64 -8.69 -10.34 -1.70
CA GLY A 64 -8.46 -8.99 -1.18
C GLY A 64 -8.02 -7.97 -2.24
N ALA A 65 -7.88 -8.39 -3.51
CA ALA A 65 -7.58 -7.47 -4.60
C ALA A 65 -8.78 -6.56 -4.89
N ILE A 66 -8.52 -5.26 -5.00
CA ILE A 66 -9.54 -4.23 -5.22
C ILE A 66 -9.54 -3.83 -6.69
N VAL A 67 -10.68 -3.94 -7.35
CA VAL A 67 -10.90 -3.41 -8.70
C VAL A 67 -11.49 -2.02 -8.57
N LEU A 68 -10.88 -1.04 -9.24
CA LEU A 68 -11.34 0.35 -9.25
C LEU A 68 -12.12 0.64 -10.53
N TRP A 69 -13.08 1.57 -10.46
CA TRP A 69 -13.64 2.19 -11.65
C TRP A 69 -12.56 3.03 -12.33
N SER A 70 -12.32 2.79 -13.62
CA SER A 70 -11.47 3.67 -14.42
C SER A 70 -12.22 4.99 -14.58
N THR A 71 -11.86 5.98 -13.77
CA THR A 71 -12.20 7.38 -14.03
C THR A 71 -11.17 7.89 -15.01
N ASP A 72 -11.36 7.52 -16.27
CA ASP A 72 -10.67 7.98 -17.47
C ASP A 72 -9.13 7.87 -17.47
N GLY A 73 -8.66 7.03 -18.39
CA GLY A 73 -7.27 6.63 -18.54
C GLY A 73 -6.30 7.80 -18.73
N LYS A 74 -5.20 7.70 -18.00
CA LYS A 74 -3.90 8.18 -18.46
C LYS A 74 -2.90 7.05 -18.34
#